data_AF-K9DB01-F1
#
_entry.id   AF-K9DB01-F1
#
_cell.length_a   1.000
_cell.length_b   1.000
_cell.length_c   1.000
_cell.angle_alpha   90.00
_cell.angle_beta   90.00
_cell.angle_gamma   90.00
#
_symmetry.space_group_name_H-M   'P 1'
#
loop_
_entity.id
_entity.type
_entity.pdbx_description
1 polymer ?
#
loop_
_entity_poly.entity_id
_entity_poly.type
_entity_poly.pdbx_seq_one_letter_code
_entity_poly.pdbx_strand_id
1 'polypeptide(L)' 'MDFEALAERIDVAAPRPSRANGARPRYPTVLMIKILMLQQLYNLADDALEYQLLDRRSFLRFLDLTEISLLVK' A
#
# COMPACT_ATOMS: atom_id res chain seq x y z
N MET A 1 1.60 5.86 -15.32
CA MET A 1 2.62 5.34 -14.38
C MET A 1 2.37 3.85 -14.28
N ASP A 2 3.37 3.04 -14.62
CA ASP A 2 3.28 1.59 -14.52
C ASP A 2 3.76 1.16 -13.13
N PHE A 3 2.80 0.88 -12.24
CA PHE A 3 3.09 0.49 -10.86
C PHE A 3 3.54 -0.97 -10.76
N GLU A 4 3.20 -1.81 -11.75
CA GLU A 4 3.60 -3.22 -11.77
C GLU A 4 5.08 -3.34 -12.12
N ALA A 5 5.52 -2.64 -13.17
CA ALA A 5 6.95 -2.58 -13.51
C ALA A 5 7.80 -1.99 -12.36
N LEU A 6 7.26 -1.03 -11.60
CA LEU A 6 7.93 -0.51 -10.41
C LEU A 6 7.94 -1.52 -9.25
N ALA A 7 6.85 -2.26 -9.05
CA ALA A 7 6.76 -3.31 -8.05
C ALA A 7 7.79 -4.42 -8.29
N GLU A 8 7.93 -4.87 -9.54
CA GLU A 8 8.95 -5.87 -9.90
C GLU A 8 10.36 -5.38 -9.58
N ARG A 9 10.68 -4.13 -9.92
CA ARG A 9 11.98 -3.54 -9.59
C ARG A 9 12.24 -3.47 -8.09
N ILE A 10 11.22 -3.15 -7.29
CA ILE A 10 11.33 -3.11 -5.83
C ILE A 10 11.46 -4.53 -5.25
N ASP A 11 10.71 -5.50 -5.77
CA ASP A 11 10.80 -6.88 -5.30
C ASP A 11 12.18 -7.50 -5.62
N VAL A 12 12.82 -7.09 -6.71
CA VAL A 12 14.22 -7.44 -7.02
C VAL A 12 15.21 -6.70 -6.11
N ALA A 13 15.01 -5.40 -5.88
CA ALA A 13 15.93 -4.58 -5.09
C ALA A 13 15.84 -4.88 -3.57
N ALA A 14 14.67 -5.25 -3.08
CA ALA A 14 14.38 -5.54 -1.69
C ALA A 14 13.70 -6.92 -1.56
N PRO A 15 14.46 -8.02 -1.76
CA PRO A 15 13.93 -9.36 -1.66
C PRO A 15 13.42 -9.60 -0.23
N ARG A 16 12.12 -9.84 -0.12
CA ARG A 16 11.46 -9.95 1.20
C ARG A 16 11.68 -11.34 1.80
N PRO A 17 11.89 -11.46 3.13
CA PRO A 17 12.13 -12.75 3.79
C PRO A 17 10.94 -13.71 3.62
N SER A 18 11.23 -15.01 3.55
CA SER A 18 10.27 -16.06 3.18
C SER A 18 9.13 -16.25 4.19
N ARG A 19 8.01 -16.82 3.71
CA ARG A 19 6.73 -17.08 4.42
C ARG A 19 6.81 -18.12 5.56
N ALA A 20 8.00 -18.47 6.07
CA ALA A 20 8.16 -19.59 7.00
C ALA A 20 7.33 -19.49 8.29
N ASN A 21 6.95 -18.27 8.71
CA ASN A 21 6.36 -18.02 10.03
C ASN A 21 4.94 -17.43 10.00
N GLY A 22 4.02 -17.97 9.17
CA GLY A 22 2.56 -17.82 9.38
C GLY A 22 1.98 -16.40 9.49
N ALA A 23 2.70 -15.36 9.08
CA ALA A 23 2.28 -13.97 9.23
C ALA A 23 1.13 -13.63 8.28
N ARG A 24 0.33 -12.61 8.66
CA ARG A 24 -0.78 -12.05 7.87
C ARG A 24 -0.39 -11.94 6.38
N PRO A 25 -1.29 -12.29 5.44
CA PRO A 25 -1.04 -12.14 4.01
C PRO A 25 -0.53 -10.74 3.73
N ARG A 26 0.68 -10.66 3.16
CA ARG A 26 1.32 -9.38 2.84
C ARG A 26 0.49 -8.67 1.77
N TYR A 27 0.31 -7.36 1.95
CA TYR A 27 -0.26 -6.54 0.88
C TYR A 27 0.59 -6.66 -0.39
N PRO A 28 -0.03 -6.60 -1.58
CA PRO A 28 0.71 -6.59 -2.83
C PRO A 28 1.66 -5.38 -2.88
N THR A 29 2.86 -5.56 -3.44
CA THR A 29 3.89 -4.52 -3.56
C THR A 29 3.35 -3.25 -4.22
N VAL A 30 2.51 -3.43 -5.25
CA VAL A 30 1.82 -2.36 -5.97
C VAL A 30 1.01 -1.48 -5.02
N LEU A 31 0.27 -2.08 -4.09
CA LEU A 31 -0.55 -1.35 -3.12
C LEU A 31 0.32 -0.58 -2.12
N MET A 32 1.41 -1.19 -1.64
CA MET A 32 2.37 -0.51 -0.76
C MET A 32 3.01 0.71 -1.44
N ILE A 33 3.39 0.58 -2.72
CA ILE A 33 3.93 1.70 -3.50
C ILE A 33 2.91 2.84 -3.59
N LYS A 34 1.66 2.52 -3.93
CA LYS A 34 0.61 3.53 -4.04
C LYS A 34 0.36 4.24 -2.70
N ILE A 35 0.41 3.52 -1.58
CA ILE A 35 0.32 4.11 -0.23
C ILE A 35 1.50 5.06 0.04
N LEU A 36 2.73 4.61 -0.18
CA LEU A 36 3.93 5.43 0.02
C LEU A 36 3.88 6.69 -0.86
N MET A 37 3.37 6.58 -2.08
CA MET A 37 3.20 7.72 -2.97
C MET A 37 2.19 8.73 -2.41
N LEU A 38 1.08 8.28 -1.83
CA LEU A 38 0.13 9.17 -1.15
C LEU A 38 0.75 9.84 0.08
N GLN A 39 1.52 9.10 0.87
CA GLN A 39 2.24 9.66 2.02
C GLN A 39 3.21 10.75 1.61
N GLN A 40 3.97 10.55 0.53
CA GLN A 40 4.92 11.56 0.03
C GLN A 40 4.21 12.77 -0.59
N LEU A 41 3.12 12.57 -1.34
CA LEU A 41 2.38 13.67 -1.99
C LEU A 41 1.67 14.59 -1.00
N TYR A 42 1.16 14.02 0.10
CA TYR A 42 0.40 14.76 1.11
C TYR A 42 1.19 14.97 2.41
N ASN A 43 2.46 14.55 2.46
CA ASN A 43 3.33 14.56 3.64
C ASN A 43 2.64 13.97 4.88
N LEU A 44 1.98 12.82 4.71
CA LEU A 44 1.19 12.15 5.74
C LEU A 44 2.01 11.08 6.48
N ALA A 45 1.81 11.02 7.79
CA ALA A 45 2.21 9.87 8.60
C ALA A 45 1.28 8.67 8.36
N ASP A 46 1.72 7.46 8.75
CA ASP A 46 0.93 6.23 8.64
C ASP A 46 -0.46 6.38 9.31
N ASP A 47 -0.50 6.87 10.55
CA ASP A 47 -1.75 7.09 11.28
C ASP A 47 -2.68 8.09 10.55
N ALA A 48 -2.11 9.18 10.05
CA ALA A 48 -2.87 10.21 9.35
C ALA A 48 -3.43 9.70 8.01
N LEU A 49 -2.72 8.81 7.33
CA LEU A 49 -3.19 8.16 6.11
C LEU A 49 -4.45 7.33 6.37
N GLU A 50 -4.53 6.60 7.48
CA GLU A 50 -5.73 5.80 7.81
C GLU A 50 -6.97 6.69 7.94
N TYR A 51 -6.85 7.81 8.66
CA TYR A 51 -7.94 8.79 8.78
C TYR A 51 -8.30 9.43 7.43
N GLN A 52 -7.29 9.76 6.61
CA GLN A 52 -7.54 10.34 5.28
C GLN A 52 -8.18 9.34 4.32
N LEU A 53 -7.86 8.06 4.43
CA LEU A 53 -8.48 7.01 3.63
C LEU A 53 -9.97 6.88 3.94
N LEU A 54 -10.33 6.96 5.23
CA LEU A 54 -11.73 6.91 5.69
C LEU A 54 -12.57 8.07 5.13
N ASP A 55 -11.99 9.26 5.05
CA ASP A 55 -12.69 10.47 4.60
C ASP A 55 -12.66 10.64 3.08
N ARG A 56 -11.60 10.18 2.40
CA ARG A 56 -11.36 10.44 0.96
C ARG A 56 -11.52 9.20 0.11
N ARG A 57 -12.73 9.01 -0.44
CA ARG A 57 -13.00 7.96 -1.45
C ARG A 57 -12.09 8.01 -2.69
N SER A 58 -11.54 9.18 -3.03
CA SER A 58 -10.56 9.31 -4.12
C SER A 58 -9.28 8.51 -3.87
N PHE A 59 -8.85 8.39 -2.61
CA PHE A 59 -7.68 7.59 -2.25
C PHE A 59 -7.99 6.10 -2.35
N LEU A 60 -9.19 5.68 -1.96
CA LEU A 60 -9.64 4.29 -2.13
C LEU A 60 -9.67 3.88 -3.60
N ARG A 61 -10.22 4.74 -4.46
CA ARG A 61 -10.20 4.54 -5.91
C ARG A 61 -8.78 4.46 -6.47
N PHE A 62 -7.85 5.28 -5.96
CA PHE A 62 -6.45 5.23 -6.39
C PHE A 62 -5.74 3.92 -5.97
N LEU A 63 -6.05 3.44 -4.76
CA LEU A 63 -5.53 2.18 -4.23
C LEU A 63 -6.20 0.92 -4.83
N ASP A 64 -7.18 1.08 -5.72
CA ASP A 64 -8.06 0.01 -6.21
C ASP A 64 -8.75 -0.77 -5.07
N LEU A 65 -9.01 -0.09 -3.95
CA LEU A 65 -9.72 -0.65 -2.80
C LEU A 65 -11.18 -0.21 -2.82
N THR A 66 -12.09 -1.17 -2.71
CA THR A 66 -13.52 -0.90 -2.50
C THR A 66 -13.84 -0.58 -1.05
N GLU A 67 -13.11 -1.17 -0.09
CA GLU A 67 -13.28 -0.95 1.35
C GLU A 67 -11.95 -0.94 2.12
N ILE A 68 -11.86 -0.08 3.13
CA ILE A 68 -10.69 0.09 4.03
C ILE A 68 -10.52 -1.08 4.98
N SER A 69 -11.56 -1.91 5.17
CA SER A 69 -11.52 -3.08 6.07
C SER A 69 -10.38 -4.04 5.75
N LEU A 70 -9.89 -4.04 4.51
CA LEU A 70 -8.73 -4.83 4.10
C LEU A 70 -7.42 -4.32 4.71
N LEU A 71 -7.31 -3.04 5.05
CA LEU A 71 -6.10 -2.41 5.60
C LEU A 71 -5.96 -2.59 7.13
N VAL A 72 -7.09 -2.53 7.85
CA VAL A 72 -7.16 -2.36 9.32
C VAL A 72 -7.36 -3.69 10.10
N LYS A 73 -7.53 -4.84 9.45
CA LYS A 73 -7.78 -6.14 10.13
C LYS A 73 -6.56 -6.88 10.66
#